data_AF-A0A2E5HHG3-F1
#
_entry.id   AF-A0A2E5HHG3-F1
#
_cell.length_a   1.000
_cell.length_b   1.000
_cell.length_c   1.000
_cell.angle_alpha   90.00
_cell.angle_beta   90.00
_cell.angle_gamma   90.00
#
_symmetry.space_group_name_H-M   'P 1'
#
loop_
_entity.id
_entity.type
_entity.pdbx_description
1 polymer ?
#
loop_
_entity_poly.entity_id
_entity_poly.type
_entity_poly.pdbx_seq_one_letter_code
_entity_poly.pdbx_strand_id
1 'polypeptide(L)'
;MFGWFRSNDELLKVQSAVDVITTELEFQRAPRRMGRLSEARGTLAGQQGWLAVTESGDGFEVELHLYLRPNLGVGLYVGRREITSAGSRDVFPTGDEPFDARFLVCGGSHEAIVKVLDLEARLGLMELAELGEVRASDAMIALTFETQELDGQVLVRALQREAEVARSMIEGLVLEG
;
A
#
# COMPACT_ATOMS: atom_id res chain seq x y z
N MET A 1 22.68 -14.08 5.83
CA MET A 1 21.78 -15.18 5.46
C MET A 1 20.51 -14.97 6.28
N PHE A 2 19.41 -14.55 5.64
CA PHE A 2 18.16 -14.20 6.31
C PHE A 2 17.37 -15.50 6.58
N GLY A 3 17.52 -16.08 7.78
CA GLY A 3 16.97 -17.39 8.16
C GLY A 3 15.45 -17.42 8.44
N TRP A 4 14.69 -16.53 7.81
CA TRP A 4 13.27 -16.27 8.09
C TRP A 4 12.32 -16.83 7.04
N PHE A 5 12.82 -17.01 5.82
CA PHE A 5 12.10 -17.68 4.76
C PHE A 5 12.32 -19.18 4.88
N ARG A 6 11.29 -19.98 4.63
CA ARG A 6 11.38 -21.45 4.73
C ARG A 6 12.38 -22.00 3.71
N SER A 7 12.73 -21.21 2.69
CA SER A 7 13.81 -21.49 1.74
C SER A 7 14.39 -20.21 1.12
N ASN A 8 15.59 -20.32 0.54
CA ASN A 8 16.15 -19.27 -0.32
C ASN A 8 15.25 -18.98 -1.54
N ASP A 9 14.50 -19.95 -2.04
CA ASP A 9 13.58 -19.77 -3.16
C ASP A 9 12.40 -18.86 -2.80
N GLU A 10 11.91 -18.92 -1.56
CA GLU A 10 10.87 -17.99 -1.07
C GLU A 10 11.39 -16.56 -0.94
N LEU A 11 12.60 -16.38 -0.40
CA LEU A 11 13.25 -15.07 -0.37
C LEU A 11 13.42 -14.50 -1.78
N LEU A 12 13.89 -15.32 -2.72
CA LEU A 12 14.07 -14.91 -4.12
C LEU A 12 12.74 -14.58 -4.81
N LYS A 13 11.65 -15.28 -4.49
CA LYS A 13 10.31 -14.96 -5.02
C LYS A 13 9.81 -13.62 -4.50
N VAL A 14 9.95 -13.36 -3.20
CA VAL A 14 9.55 -12.08 -2.61
C VAL A 14 10.42 -10.95 -3.17
N GLN A 15 11.74 -11.17 -3.25
CA GLN A 15 12.66 -10.19 -3.83
C GLN A 15 12.36 -9.94 -5.30
N SER A 16 12.11 -10.99 -6.09
CA SER A 16 11.73 -10.86 -7.49
C SER A 16 10.38 -10.16 -7.66
N ALA A 17 9.41 -10.39 -6.78
CA ALA A 17 8.13 -9.68 -6.82
C ALA A 17 8.31 -8.19 -6.51
N VAL A 18 9.09 -7.85 -5.47
CA VAL A 18 9.46 -6.46 -5.16
C VAL A 18 10.18 -5.82 -6.35
N ASP A 19 11.13 -6.52 -6.97
CA ASP A 19 11.86 -6.01 -8.12
C ASP A 19 10.92 -5.84 -9.33
N VAL A 20 10.15 -6.87 -9.73
CA VAL A 20 9.23 -6.83 -10.89
C VAL A 20 8.15 -5.76 -10.74
N ILE A 21 7.49 -5.71 -9.58
CA ILE A 21 6.47 -4.69 -9.27
C ILE A 21 7.08 -3.29 -9.32
N THR A 22 8.38 -3.17 -9.08
CA THR A 22 9.08 -1.87 -9.12
C THR A 22 9.82 -1.57 -10.43
N THR A 23 9.86 -2.48 -11.42
CA THR A 23 10.60 -2.29 -12.69
C THR A 23 9.72 -1.78 -13.86
N GLU A 24 8.39 -1.89 -13.82
CA GLU A 24 7.52 -1.62 -14.98
C GLU A 24 7.30 -0.12 -15.34
N LEU A 25 7.88 0.86 -14.65
CA LEU A 25 7.66 2.30 -14.91
C LEU A 25 8.94 3.15 -14.72
N GLU A 26 9.32 3.95 -15.74
CA GLU A 26 10.60 4.68 -15.87
C GLU A 26 10.86 5.81 -14.82
N PHE A 27 12.13 6.22 -14.69
CA PHE A 27 12.82 6.69 -13.45
C PHE A 27 12.87 8.22 -13.13
N GLN A 28 12.97 8.54 -11.81
CA GLN A 28 13.95 9.47 -11.16
C GLN A 28 14.00 9.31 -9.60
N ARG A 29 15.19 9.41 -8.97
CA ARG A 29 15.51 9.04 -7.55
C ARG A 29 15.00 10.00 -6.45
N ALA A 30 14.69 9.45 -5.27
CA ALA A 30 14.91 10.13 -3.98
C ALA A 30 15.14 9.12 -2.82
N PRO A 31 16.18 9.26 -1.97
CA PRO A 31 16.25 8.58 -0.68
C PRO A 31 15.88 9.55 0.45
N ARG A 32 15.00 9.14 1.36
CA ARG A 32 14.87 9.76 2.69
C ARG A 32 14.95 8.68 3.77
N ARG A 33 15.77 8.92 4.79
CA ARG A 33 15.86 8.08 6.00
C ARG A 33 14.46 7.96 6.62
N MET A 34 13.96 6.73 6.77
CA MET A 34 12.74 6.42 7.52
C MET A 34 13.11 6.01 8.95
N GLY A 35 12.48 6.64 9.94
CA GLY A 35 12.87 6.57 11.35
C GLY A 35 12.61 5.23 12.04
N ARG A 36 11.77 4.35 11.48
CA ARG A 36 11.42 3.04 12.07
C ARG A 36 12.25 1.85 11.59
N LEU A 37 13.10 2.04 10.58
CA LEU A 37 13.94 0.95 10.03
C LEU A 37 14.99 0.41 11.02
N SER A 38 15.22 1.06 12.17
CA SER A 38 16.20 0.61 13.15
C SER A 38 15.82 -0.71 13.85
N GLU A 39 14.55 -1.08 13.83
CA GLU A 39 14.03 -2.30 14.48
C GLU A 39 13.75 -3.42 13.48
N ALA A 40 13.81 -3.11 12.18
CA ALA A 40 13.54 -4.07 11.12
C ALA A 40 14.60 -5.18 11.10
N ARG A 41 14.13 -6.43 11.21
CA ARG A 41 14.94 -7.65 11.07
C ARG A 41 15.30 -7.92 9.61
N GLY A 42 14.49 -7.43 8.67
CA GLY A 42 14.73 -7.52 7.25
C GLY A 42 14.04 -6.38 6.50
N THR A 43 14.68 -5.91 5.43
CA THR A 43 14.12 -4.90 4.55
C THR A 43 14.38 -5.29 3.10
N LEU A 44 13.39 -5.09 2.24
CA LEU A 44 13.51 -5.17 0.79
C LEU A 44 13.03 -3.84 0.24
N ALA A 45 13.84 -3.19 -0.59
CA ALA A 45 13.49 -1.92 -1.19
C ALA A 45 13.68 -2.01 -2.69
N GLY A 46 12.61 -1.74 -3.43
CA GLY A 46 12.64 -1.57 -4.87
C GLY A 46 12.50 -0.09 -5.25
N GLN A 47 12.36 0.18 -6.53
CA GLN A 47 12.30 1.56 -7.06
C GLN A 47 11.04 2.32 -6.63
N GLN A 48 9.91 1.64 -6.52
CA GLN A 48 8.60 2.23 -6.21
C GLN A 48 8.05 1.82 -4.85
N GLY A 49 8.82 1.13 -4.02
CA GLY A 49 8.28 0.70 -2.74
C GLY A 49 9.30 0.00 -1.88
N TRP A 50 8.87 -0.36 -0.69
CA TRP A 50 9.66 -1.12 0.24
C TRP A 50 8.77 -2.02 1.11
N LEU A 51 9.40 -3.05 1.61
CA LEU A 51 8.87 -4.01 2.56
C LEU A 51 9.84 -4.02 3.74
N ALA A 52 9.32 -3.90 4.96
CA ALA A 52 10.06 -4.13 6.18
C ALA A 52 9.37 -5.22 7.00
N VAL A 53 10.18 -6.02 7.68
CA VAL A 53 9.72 -7.01 8.64
C VAL A 53 10.39 -6.76 9.97
N THR A 54 9.58 -6.64 11.01
CA THR A 54 9.99 -6.44 12.40
C THR A 54 9.49 -7.61 13.23
N GLU A 55 10.27 -8.06 14.22
CA GLU A 55 9.76 -9.04 15.20
C GLU A 55 8.83 -8.33 16.19
N SER A 56 7.65 -8.88 16.43
CA SER A 56 6.67 -8.36 17.38
C SER A 56 6.11 -9.51 18.22
N GLY A 57 6.48 -9.55 19.50
CA GLY A 57 6.06 -10.61 20.43
C GLY A 57 6.46 -12.02 19.93
N ASP A 58 5.46 -12.86 19.69
CA ASP A 58 5.63 -14.23 19.18
C ASP A 58 5.57 -14.34 17.65
N GLY A 59 5.55 -13.21 16.93
CA GLY A 59 5.42 -13.18 15.47
C GLY A 59 6.17 -12.02 14.82
N PHE A 60 5.62 -11.56 13.70
CA PHE A 60 6.20 -10.54 12.83
C PHE A 60 5.18 -9.46 12.53
N GLU A 61 5.63 -8.22 12.56
CA GLU A 61 4.96 -7.08 11.93
C GLU A 61 5.58 -6.88 10.55
N VAL A 62 4.72 -6.75 9.53
CA VAL A 62 5.11 -6.50 8.15
C VAL A 62 4.57 -5.14 7.75
N GLU A 63 5.45 -4.28 7.23
CA GLU A 63 5.09 -3.00 6.63
C GLU A 63 5.41 -3.06 5.13
N LEU A 64 4.41 -2.82 4.29
CA LEU A 64 4.50 -2.69 2.84
C LEU A 64 4.14 -1.26 2.46
N HIS A 65 4.93 -0.67 1.57
CA HIS A 65 4.70 0.68 1.08
C HIS A 65 4.98 0.73 -0.41
N LEU A 66 4.00 1.17 -1.18
CA LEU A 66 4.12 1.41 -2.61
C LEU A 66 3.88 2.90 -2.90
N TYR A 67 4.87 3.56 -3.49
CA TYR A 67 4.82 4.94 -3.92
C TYR A 67 4.10 5.09 -5.26
N LEU A 68 3.14 6.00 -5.32
CA LEU A 68 2.40 6.33 -6.55
C LEU A 68 3.22 7.27 -7.43
N ARG A 69 3.35 6.93 -8.72
CA ARG A 69 4.07 7.75 -9.71
C ARG A 69 3.32 7.74 -11.05
N PRO A 70 2.76 8.89 -11.49
CA PRO A 70 2.78 10.18 -10.81
C PRO A 70 2.02 10.17 -9.47
N ASN A 71 2.30 11.17 -8.61
CA ASN A 71 1.44 11.42 -7.45
C ASN A 71 0.03 11.81 -7.95
N LEU A 72 -1.00 11.47 -7.18
CA LEU A 72 -2.37 11.68 -7.62
C LEU A 72 -2.76 13.16 -7.66
N GLY A 73 -2.25 13.96 -6.72
CA GLY A 73 -2.45 15.42 -6.69
C GLY A 73 -3.87 15.86 -6.37
N VAL A 74 -4.72 14.97 -5.85
CA VAL A 74 -6.13 15.26 -5.54
C VAL A 74 -6.36 15.53 -4.04
N GLY A 75 -5.29 15.57 -3.26
CA GLY A 75 -5.32 15.71 -1.80
C GLY A 75 -5.79 14.45 -1.08
N LEU A 76 -5.75 13.28 -1.74
CA LEU A 76 -6.35 12.05 -1.25
C LEU A 76 -5.76 11.62 0.09
N TYR A 77 -6.66 11.18 0.96
CA TYR A 77 -6.35 10.33 2.09
C TYR A 77 -7.46 9.29 2.25
N VAL A 78 -7.08 8.03 2.38
CA VAL A 78 -7.94 6.91 2.74
C VAL A 78 -7.32 6.19 3.92
N GLY A 79 -8.11 5.93 4.95
CA GLY A 79 -7.71 5.13 6.10
C GLY A 79 -8.91 4.44 6.74
N ARG A 80 -8.68 3.40 7.54
CA ARG A 80 -9.76 2.71 8.26
C ARG A 80 -10.51 3.68 9.16
N ARG A 81 -11.84 3.66 9.09
CA ARG A 81 -12.72 4.61 9.78
C ARG A 81 -12.61 4.55 11.30
N GLU A 82 -12.33 3.37 11.85
CA GLU A 82 -12.19 3.12 13.29
C GLU A 82 -10.90 3.71 13.88
N ILE A 83 -9.87 3.85 13.05
CA ILE A 83 -8.51 4.25 13.45
C ILE A 83 -8.26 5.72 13.10
N THR A 84 -8.91 6.20 12.04
CA THR A 84 -8.67 7.52 11.47
C THR A 84 -9.68 8.53 12.01
N SER A 85 -9.19 9.66 12.53
CA SER A 85 -10.04 10.84 12.71
C SER A 85 -10.02 11.71 11.45
N ALA A 86 -11.19 12.22 11.04
CA ALA A 86 -11.29 13.15 9.90
C ALA A 86 -10.43 14.42 10.08
N GLY A 87 -10.08 14.75 11.33
CA GLY A 87 -9.46 16.03 11.67
C GLY A 87 -10.34 17.18 11.16
N SER A 88 -9.71 18.14 10.49
CA SER A 88 -10.36 19.29 9.83
C SER A 88 -10.57 19.09 8.32
N ARG A 89 -10.48 17.86 7.81
CA ARG A 89 -10.59 17.58 6.38
C ARG A 89 -12.03 17.24 6.01
N ASP A 90 -12.44 17.65 4.81
CA ASP A 90 -13.72 17.26 4.26
C ASP A 90 -13.73 15.74 3.99
N VAL A 91 -14.80 15.08 4.45
CA VAL A 91 -15.03 13.66 4.24
C VAL A 91 -15.91 13.49 3.01
N PHE A 92 -15.46 12.68 2.05
CA PHE A 92 -16.16 12.45 0.80
C PHE A 92 -16.63 10.99 0.72
N PRO A 93 -17.93 10.70 0.84
CA PRO A 93 -18.41 9.37 0.52
C PRO A 93 -18.12 9.08 -0.96
N THR A 94 -17.71 7.87 -1.29
CA THR A 94 -17.44 7.46 -2.68
C THR A 94 -18.72 7.07 -3.43
N GLY A 95 -19.83 6.87 -2.71
CA GLY A 95 -21.09 6.37 -3.25
C GLY A 95 -21.17 4.83 -3.22
N ASP A 96 -20.17 4.17 -2.64
CA ASP A 96 -20.10 2.73 -2.44
C ASP A 96 -20.26 2.44 -0.94
N GLU A 97 -21.48 2.11 -0.52
CA GLU A 97 -21.83 1.96 0.90
C GLU A 97 -20.92 0.98 1.66
N PRO A 98 -20.63 -0.25 1.15
CA PRO A 98 -19.66 -1.15 1.78
C PRO A 98 -18.28 -0.53 2.00
N PHE A 99 -17.78 0.21 1.02
CA PHE A 99 -16.48 0.86 1.10
C PHE A 99 -16.50 2.01 2.12
N ASP A 100 -17.49 2.89 2.01
CA ASP A 100 -17.66 4.09 2.85
C ASP A 100 -17.95 3.73 4.33
N ALA A 101 -18.49 2.54 4.60
CA ALA A 101 -18.66 2.03 5.96
C ALA A 101 -17.33 1.68 6.62
N ARG A 102 -16.35 1.19 5.85
CA ARG A 102 -15.06 0.70 6.34
C ARG A 102 -13.97 1.76 6.33
N PHE A 103 -14.03 2.67 5.35
CA PHE A 103 -13.01 3.67 5.13
C PHE A 103 -13.52 5.09 5.38
N LEU A 104 -12.60 5.90 5.87
CA LEU A 104 -12.72 7.34 5.87
C LEU A 104 -11.91 7.87 4.68
N VAL A 105 -12.59 8.60 3.81
CA VAL A 105 -11.99 9.21 2.61
C VAL A 105 -12.04 10.71 2.73
N CYS A 106 -10.88 11.35 2.54
CA CYS A 106 -10.72 12.79 2.50
C CYS A 106 -9.99 13.22 1.24
N GLY A 107 -10.21 14.46 0.80
CA GLY A 107 -9.34 15.08 -0.20
C GLY A 107 -9.74 16.48 -0.62
N GLY A 108 -9.32 16.90 -1.81
CA GLY A 108 -9.52 18.26 -2.31
C GLY A 108 -10.75 18.42 -3.21
N SER A 109 -11.22 17.34 -3.84
CA SER A 109 -12.38 17.35 -4.73
C SER A 109 -13.07 15.99 -4.72
N HIS A 110 -14.38 15.98 -4.43
CA HIS A 110 -15.20 14.76 -4.45
C HIS A 110 -15.13 14.04 -5.80
N GLU A 111 -15.24 14.79 -6.90
CA GLU A 111 -15.24 14.23 -8.25
C GLU A 111 -13.90 13.56 -8.57
N ALA A 112 -12.79 14.22 -8.26
CA ALA A 112 -11.45 13.68 -8.48
C ALA A 112 -11.18 12.45 -7.61
N ILE A 113 -11.68 12.44 -6.37
CA ILE A 113 -11.59 11.29 -5.46
C ILE A 113 -12.36 10.09 -6.03
N VAL A 114 -13.61 10.27 -6.47
CA VAL A 114 -14.42 9.17 -7.00
C VAL A 114 -13.81 8.59 -8.29
N LYS A 115 -13.15 9.43 -9.09
CA LYS A 115 -12.41 8.98 -10.29
C LYS A 115 -11.20 8.12 -9.94
N VAL A 116 -10.38 8.57 -8.99
CA VAL A 116 -9.17 7.86 -8.55
C VAL A 116 -9.51 6.60 -7.75
N LEU A 117 -10.52 6.67 -6.89
CA LEU A 117 -11.05 5.53 -6.18
C LEU A 117 -12.16 4.90 -7.00
N ASP A 118 -11.85 4.39 -8.19
CA ASP A 118 -12.81 3.64 -8.99
C ASP A 118 -13.23 2.32 -8.30
N LEU A 119 -14.06 1.52 -8.97
CA LEU A 119 -14.50 0.24 -8.40
C LEU A 119 -13.33 -0.72 -8.12
N GLU A 120 -12.33 -0.80 -8.99
CA GLU A 120 -11.20 -1.71 -8.84
C GLU A 120 -10.30 -1.29 -7.67
N ALA A 121 -9.96 0.00 -7.59
CA ALA A 121 -9.22 0.56 -6.47
C ALA A 121 -9.95 0.32 -5.13
N ARG A 122 -11.27 0.56 -5.08
CA ARG A 122 -12.06 0.34 -3.86
C ARG A 122 -12.09 -1.14 -3.44
N LEU A 123 -12.31 -2.05 -4.38
CA LEU A 123 -12.29 -3.50 -4.11
C LEU A 123 -10.92 -3.94 -3.62
N GLY A 124 -9.83 -3.52 -4.27
CA GLY A 124 -8.49 -3.90 -3.87
C GLY A 124 -8.07 -3.36 -2.51
N LEU A 125 -8.46 -2.11 -2.17
CA LEU A 125 -8.26 -1.57 -0.82
C LEU A 125 -9.05 -2.35 0.23
N MET A 126 -10.28 -2.80 -0.07
CA MET A 126 -11.03 -3.66 0.84
C MET A 126 -10.35 -5.00 1.06
N GLU A 127 -9.82 -5.63 0.02
CA GLU A 127 -9.08 -6.90 0.12
C GLU A 127 -7.79 -6.74 0.95
N LEU A 128 -7.03 -5.66 0.74
CA LEU A 128 -5.84 -5.36 1.54
C LEU A 128 -6.21 -5.12 3.02
N ALA A 129 -7.37 -4.51 3.29
CA ALA A 129 -7.85 -4.32 4.67
C ALA A 129 -8.26 -5.60 5.39
N GLU A 130 -8.51 -6.71 4.67
CA GLU A 130 -8.69 -8.03 5.28
C GLU A 130 -7.36 -8.61 5.78
N LEU A 131 -6.22 -8.15 5.23
CA LEU A 131 -4.89 -8.54 5.71
C LEU A 131 -4.45 -7.70 6.91
N GLY A 132 -4.74 -6.40 6.91
CA GLY A 132 -4.34 -5.51 8.00
C GLY A 132 -4.76 -4.06 7.86
N GLU A 133 -3.94 -3.17 8.40
CA GLU A 133 -4.16 -1.73 8.30
C GLU A 133 -3.66 -1.21 6.95
N VAL A 134 -4.59 -0.86 6.07
CA VAL A 134 -4.29 -0.21 4.79
C VAL A 134 -4.54 1.30 4.86
N ARG A 135 -3.65 2.07 4.24
CA ARG A 135 -3.77 3.52 4.04
C ARG A 135 -3.41 3.87 2.61
N ALA A 136 -4.15 4.80 2.00
CA ALA A 136 -3.79 5.35 0.70
C ALA A 136 -3.76 6.88 0.76
N SER A 137 -2.91 7.49 -0.05
CA SER A 137 -2.75 8.94 -0.16
C SER A 137 -2.28 9.30 -1.56
N ASP A 138 -2.18 10.60 -1.85
CA ASP A 138 -1.64 11.08 -3.13
C ASP A 138 -0.28 10.49 -3.52
N ALA A 139 0.54 10.11 -2.53
CA ALA A 139 1.92 9.72 -2.76
C ALA A 139 2.18 8.22 -2.59
N MET A 140 1.29 7.48 -1.92
CA MET A 140 1.54 6.06 -1.61
C MET A 140 0.29 5.31 -1.18
N ILE A 141 0.38 3.98 -1.32
CA ILE A 141 -0.40 2.98 -0.61
C ILE A 141 0.52 2.33 0.42
N ALA A 142 0.01 2.06 1.61
CA ALA A 142 0.73 1.34 2.65
C ALA A 142 -0.18 0.30 3.30
N LEU A 143 0.37 -0.87 3.57
CA LEU A 143 -0.27 -1.97 4.28
C LEU A 143 0.63 -2.40 5.45
N THR A 144 0.07 -2.42 6.65
CA THR A 144 0.73 -2.97 7.84
C THR A 144 -0.10 -4.11 8.40
N PHE A 145 0.52 -5.26 8.69
CA PHE A 145 -0.17 -6.39 9.30
C PHE A 145 0.76 -7.24 10.17
N GLU A 146 0.16 -8.00 11.08
CA GLU A 146 0.87 -8.96 11.93
C GLU A 146 0.66 -10.39 11.43
N THR A 147 1.68 -11.22 11.52
CA THR A 147 1.61 -12.65 11.20
C THR A 147 2.51 -13.47 12.12
N GLN A 148 2.09 -14.69 12.46
CA GLN A 148 2.94 -15.63 13.22
C GLN A 148 4.05 -16.24 12.35
N GLU A 149 3.82 -16.33 11.04
CA GLU A 149 4.77 -16.91 10.09
C GLU A 149 4.87 -16.07 8.83
N LEU A 150 6.09 -15.91 8.31
CA LEU A 150 6.32 -15.23 7.05
C LEU A 150 6.06 -16.19 5.89
N ASP A 151 4.87 -16.10 5.31
CA ASP A 151 4.53 -16.79 4.07
C ASP A 151 4.87 -15.88 2.87
N GLY A 152 5.91 -16.27 2.12
CA GLY A 152 6.32 -15.55 0.93
C GLY A 152 5.21 -15.39 -0.11
N GLN A 153 4.27 -16.34 -0.23
CA GLN A 153 3.15 -16.20 -1.16
C GLN A 153 2.15 -15.13 -0.73
N VAL A 154 1.89 -15.01 0.58
CA VAL A 154 1.03 -13.95 1.12
C VAL A 154 1.65 -12.59 0.86
N LEU A 155 2.95 -12.44 1.10
CA LEU A 155 3.70 -11.20 0.84
C LEU A 155 3.66 -10.81 -0.64
N VAL A 156 3.90 -11.77 -1.54
CA VAL A 156 3.84 -11.53 -2.99
C VAL A 156 2.44 -11.11 -3.43
N ARG A 157 1.39 -11.79 -2.94
CA ARG A 157 0.00 -11.44 -3.28
C ARG A 157 -0.38 -10.05 -2.76
N ALA A 158 0.02 -9.71 -1.54
CA ALA A 158 -0.22 -8.39 -0.97
C ALA A 158 0.45 -7.29 -1.80
N LEU A 159 1.72 -7.47 -2.18
CA LEU A 159 2.45 -6.55 -3.04
C LEU A 159 1.80 -6.41 -4.43
N GLN A 160 1.42 -7.53 -5.06
CA GLN A 160 0.74 -7.51 -6.35
C GLN A 160 -0.58 -6.75 -6.26
N ARG A 161 -1.33 -6.94 -5.18
CA ARG A 161 -2.60 -6.27 -4.98
C ARG A 161 -2.44 -4.77 -4.72
N GLU A 162 -1.44 -4.35 -3.95
CA GLU A 162 -1.08 -2.92 -3.83
C GLU A 162 -0.75 -2.30 -5.20
N ALA A 163 -0.02 -3.03 -6.05
CA ALA A 163 0.35 -2.56 -7.38
C ALA A 163 -0.85 -2.41 -8.32
N GLU A 164 -1.79 -3.35 -8.29
CA GLU A 164 -3.05 -3.27 -9.04
C GLU A 164 -3.88 -2.07 -8.61
N VAL A 165 -4.03 -1.86 -7.29
CA VAL A 165 -4.73 -0.68 -6.75
C VAL A 165 -4.03 0.61 -7.19
N ALA A 166 -2.71 0.70 -7.08
CA ALA A 166 -1.95 1.86 -7.52
C ALA A 166 -2.15 2.15 -9.01
N ARG A 167 -2.12 1.11 -9.85
CA ARG A 167 -2.32 1.24 -11.29
C ARG A 167 -3.72 1.80 -11.59
N SER A 168 -4.77 1.19 -11.04
CA SER A 168 -6.15 1.65 -11.20
C SER A 168 -6.32 3.11 -10.75
N MET A 169 -5.75 3.48 -9.59
CA MET A 169 -5.80 4.86 -9.10
C MET A 169 -5.11 5.87 -10.04
N ILE A 170 -3.98 5.49 -10.64
CA ILE A 170 -3.25 6.33 -11.59
C ILE A 170 -4.01 6.42 -12.92
N GLU A 171 -4.54 5.31 -13.43
CA GLU A 171 -5.33 5.27 -14.66
C GLU A 171 -6.59 6.14 -14.55
N GLY A 172 -7.23 6.17 -13.37
CA GLY A 172 -8.35 7.05 -13.06
C GLY A 172 -8.04 8.55 -13.23
N LEU A 173 -6.76 8.97 -13.20
CA LEU A 173 -6.34 10.35 -13.49
C LEU A 173 -6.14 10.63 -14.98
N VAL A 174 -5.70 9.63 -15.75
CA VAL A 174 -5.24 9.83 -17.14
C VAL A 174 -6.40 10.00 -18.10
N LEU A 175 -7.61 9.56 -17.74
CA LEU A 175 -8.82 9.63 -18.59
C LEU A 175 -9.33 11.06 -18.89
N GLU A 176 -8.61 12.12 -18.51
CA GLU A 176 -8.93 13.52 -18.85
C GLU A 176 -7.76 14.33 -19.48
N GLY A 177 -6.69 13.64 -19.91
CA GLY A 177 -5.56 14.26 -20.63
C GLY A 177 -5.75 14.36 -22.14
#